data_AF-J6EDM6-F1
#
_entry.id   AF-J6EDM6-F1
#
_cell.length_a   1.000
_cell.length_b   1.000
_cell.length_c   1.000
_cell.angle_alpha   90.00
_cell.angle_beta   90.00
_cell.angle_gamma   90.00
#
_symmetry.space_group_name_H-M   'P 1'
#
loop_
_entity.id
_entity.type
_entity.pdbx_description
1 polymer ?
#
loop_
_entity_poly.entity_id
_entity_poly.type
_entity_poly.pdbx_seq_one_letter_code
_entity_poly.pdbx_strand_id
1 'polypeptide(L)'
;MRQFWLLQRPIFRSSLYFRHNLTKSHYCAPIFGMTENITTPASTVKQIGDNKRLSSTVADPTKQTKAKKPKLRRYKAKKVDATSPMGVLEFEVNDLLKSQDLSREQVLNDVTAILNDKSRVDGPIVLQYHREVKNVKVLEITSNGNGLALIDNPVEPGKKQVVIIPFGLPGDMVNIKVFKTHPYYVESDLLDVIEKSPMRRDDLIRDKYFGKSSGSQLEFLTYDDQLKLKRKTIMNAYKFFAPRLVAENLLPQFGTTVASPLQFGYRTKITPHFDMPRIKEKKLTERPPLGFGQKGRPQWRKDTLHIGGHASILDIDECVLATEVLNIGLTNERRKFEEEFKNYKKGATILLRENTIILDPSKPTPEQLTEEGSRDENGNISYVEVEDEEHNVKLAKTCVTNSRQIVTEYVDGYTFNFSAGEFFQNNNAILPVITKYVRDNLQNSTKDGENESRFLVDAYCGSGLFSICSSKGVDKVIGVEISADSVSFAEKNAKANGVENCRFIVGKAEKLFESIDTASDRTSVILDPPRKGCDELFLKQLAAYNPAKIVYISCNVHSQARDVEYFLKETENGSAYQIESIRGFDFFPQTHHVESVCIMKRV
;
A
#
# COMPACT_ATOMS: atom_id res chain seq x y z
N MET A 1 -11.25 2.49 9.95
CA MET A 1 -10.41 1.33 9.61
C MET A 1 -10.99 0.46 8.46
N ARG A 2 -11.56 1.11 7.42
CA ARG A 2 -11.90 0.49 6.12
C ARG A 2 -11.08 1.06 4.96
N GLN A 3 -10.05 1.87 5.24
CA GLN A 3 -9.43 2.80 4.27
C GLN A 3 -7.93 2.60 4.00
N PHE A 4 -7.30 1.55 4.53
CA PHE A 4 -5.88 1.24 4.23
C PHE A 4 -5.69 0.01 3.32
N TRP A 5 -6.78 -0.54 2.77
CA TRP A 5 -6.79 -1.82 2.04
C TRP A 5 -7.10 -1.71 0.54
N LEU A 6 -7.08 -0.50 -0.04
CA LEU A 6 -7.54 -0.27 -1.42
C LEU A 6 -6.43 0.05 -2.44
N LEU A 7 -5.15 -0.03 -2.08
CA LEU A 7 -4.07 0.22 -3.06
C LEU A 7 -3.58 -1.02 -3.82
N GLN A 8 -4.05 -2.24 -3.52
CA GLN A 8 -3.67 -3.46 -4.27
C GLN A 8 -4.75 -4.55 -4.20
N ARG A 9 -5.88 -4.39 -4.92
CA ARG A 9 -6.76 -5.52 -5.26
C ARG A 9 -6.87 -5.65 -6.78
N PRO A 10 -6.46 -6.78 -7.39
CA PRO A 10 -6.86 -7.10 -8.76
C PRO A 10 -8.36 -7.36 -8.79
N ILE A 11 -9.07 -6.69 -9.69
CA ILE A 11 -10.51 -6.84 -9.88
C ILE A 11 -10.72 -8.03 -10.84
N PHE A 12 -10.80 -9.24 -10.31
CA PHE A 12 -11.38 -10.38 -11.04
C PHE A 12 -12.79 -10.66 -10.50
N ARG A 13 -13.79 -10.30 -11.30
CA ARG A 13 -15.13 -10.89 -11.25
C ARG A 13 -15.56 -11.19 -12.69
N SER A 14 -15.29 -12.41 -13.11
CA SER A 14 -15.86 -13.03 -14.31
C SER A 14 -17.37 -13.19 -14.14
N SER A 15 -18.14 -12.56 -15.02
CA SER A 15 -19.57 -12.82 -15.21
C SER A 15 -19.72 -13.44 -16.60
N LEU A 16 -19.67 -14.78 -16.67
CA LEU A 16 -20.11 -15.52 -17.85
C LEU A 16 -21.63 -15.36 -17.99
N TYR A 17 -22.07 -14.69 -19.05
CA TYR A 17 -23.42 -14.80 -19.58
C TYR A 17 -23.32 -15.44 -20.97
N PHE A 18 -23.46 -16.76 -21.03
CA PHE A 18 -23.78 -17.46 -22.27
C PHE A 18 -25.29 -17.39 -22.49
N ARG A 19 -25.71 -16.67 -23.53
CA ARG A 19 -27.07 -16.77 -24.11
C ARG A 19 -27.03 -17.83 -25.20
N HIS A 20 -27.88 -18.85 -25.07
CA HIS A 20 -28.35 -19.64 -26.21
C HIS A 20 -29.86 -19.80 -26.12
N ASN A 21 -30.52 -19.46 -27.24
CA ASN A 21 -31.94 -19.61 -27.53
C ASN A 21 -32.33 -21.08 -27.72
N LEU A 22 -33.61 -21.41 -27.51
CA LEU A 22 -34.47 -22.44 -28.17
C LEU A 22 -35.79 -22.54 -27.36
N THR A 23 -36.89 -21.85 -27.73
CA THR A 23 -38.03 -22.21 -28.61
C THR A 23 -39.02 -23.31 -28.13
N LYS A 24 -40.32 -22.92 -28.07
CA LYS A 24 -41.60 -23.67 -28.26
C LYS A 24 -42.02 -24.69 -27.17
N SER A 25 -43.10 -24.51 -26.41
CA SER A 25 -44.57 -24.47 -26.66
C SER A 25 -45.29 -25.85 -26.69
N HIS A 26 -46.10 -26.09 -25.64
CA HIS A 26 -47.49 -26.60 -25.61
C HIS A 26 -47.90 -28.11 -25.76
N TYR A 27 -48.88 -28.48 -24.89
CA TYR A 27 -49.87 -29.61 -24.86
C TYR A 27 -49.33 -31.04 -24.60
N CYS A 28 -49.96 -31.98 -23.87
CA CYS A 28 -51.39 -32.26 -23.56
C CYS A 28 -51.54 -33.16 -22.30
N ALA A 29 -52.73 -33.13 -21.67
CA ALA A 29 -53.23 -34.08 -20.64
C ALA A 29 -54.01 -35.27 -21.30
N PRO A 30 -54.42 -36.32 -20.55
CA PRO A 30 -55.79 -36.39 -19.95
C PRO A 30 -55.84 -37.09 -18.55
N ILE A 31 -56.59 -36.62 -17.53
CA ILE A 31 -58.02 -36.74 -17.12
C ILE A 31 -58.51 -38.15 -16.69
N PHE A 32 -58.91 -38.27 -15.41
CA PHE A 32 -60.17 -38.78 -14.80
C PHE A 32 -59.91 -39.00 -13.28
N GLY A 33 -60.69 -38.61 -12.26
CA GLY A 33 -61.99 -37.95 -12.08
C GLY A 33 -62.53 -38.31 -10.67
N MET A 34 -63.33 -37.40 -10.05
CA MET A 34 -64.14 -37.50 -8.80
C MET A 34 -63.44 -37.16 -7.47
N THR A 35 -63.87 -36.25 -6.57
CA THR A 35 -65.10 -35.43 -6.32
C THR A 35 -64.70 -34.25 -5.38
N GLU A 36 -64.77 -32.96 -5.75
CA GLU A 36 -65.86 -31.95 -5.65
C GLU A 36 -66.19 -31.29 -4.28
N ASN A 37 -65.89 -29.96 -4.21
CA ASN A 37 -66.60 -28.80 -3.63
C ASN A 37 -65.63 -27.85 -2.89
N ILE A 38 -65.07 -26.78 -3.50
CA ILE A 38 -65.65 -25.45 -3.85
C ILE A 38 -66.20 -24.76 -2.57
N THR A 39 -65.76 -23.58 -2.09
CA THR A 39 -65.60 -22.29 -2.80
C THR A 39 -64.84 -21.20 -2.00
N THR A 40 -64.02 -20.42 -2.71
CA THR A 40 -63.85 -18.93 -2.70
C THR A 40 -63.16 -18.09 -1.58
N PRO A 41 -62.68 -16.87 -1.95
CA PRO A 41 -61.63 -16.09 -1.30
C PRO A 41 -62.08 -14.73 -0.72
N ALA A 42 -61.09 -14.02 -0.18
CA ALA A 42 -60.88 -12.56 -0.16
C ALA A 42 -61.91 -11.63 0.53
N SER A 43 -61.34 -10.86 1.48
CA SER A 43 -61.64 -9.46 1.85
C SER A 43 -63.06 -9.09 2.33
N THR A 44 -63.15 -8.33 3.44
CA THR A 44 -63.63 -6.92 3.49
C THR A 44 -63.96 -6.47 4.94
N VAL A 45 -63.30 -5.39 5.38
CA VAL A 45 -63.67 -4.25 6.29
C VAL A 45 -64.89 -4.34 7.24
N LYS A 46 -64.71 -3.96 8.53
CA LYS A 46 -65.54 -3.04 9.39
C LYS A 46 -65.15 -3.12 10.90
N GLN A 47 -64.77 -2.02 11.56
CA GLN A 47 -65.53 -1.03 12.39
C GLN A 47 -65.48 -1.26 13.93
N ILE A 48 -64.88 -0.27 14.62
CA ILE A 48 -65.35 0.51 15.79
C ILE A 48 -65.94 -0.19 17.03
N GLY A 49 -65.34 0.06 18.21
CA GLY A 49 -66.06 0.71 19.33
C GLY A 49 -66.36 -0.05 20.63
N ASP A 50 -65.68 0.38 21.70
CA ASP A 50 -66.11 0.48 23.12
C ASP A 50 -66.16 -0.72 24.10
N ASN A 51 -65.13 -0.71 24.97
CA ASN A 51 -65.13 -0.58 26.44
C ASN A 51 -65.72 -1.62 27.44
N LYS A 52 -64.85 -1.92 28.43
CA LYS A 52 -65.03 -2.37 29.84
C LYS A 52 -65.29 -3.85 30.16
N ARG A 53 -64.31 -4.51 30.79
CA ARG A 53 -64.29 -4.78 32.27
C ARG A 53 -62.95 -5.35 32.77
N LEU A 54 -62.72 -5.12 34.07
CA LEU A 54 -61.47 -5.17 34.83
C LEU A 54 -61.13 -6.52 35.49
N SER A 55 -59.81 -6.73 35.65
CA SER A 55 -59.02 -7.28 36.78
C SER A 55 -59.43 -8.57 37.53
N SER A 56 -58.46 -9.46 37.73
CA SER A 56 -57.91 -9.73 39.08
C SER A 56 -56.58 -10.51 39.03
N THR A 57 -55.71 -10.15 39.95
CA THR A 57 -54.34 -10.60 40.21
C THR A 57 -54.30 -11.76 41.20
N VAL A 58 -53.43 -12.76 40.98
CA VAL A 58 -52.77 -13.50 42.08
C VAL A 58 -51.30 -13.69 41.70
N ALA A 59 -50.42 -13.16 42.55
CA ALA A 59 -48.97 -13.23 42.43
C ALA A 59 -48.44 -14.47 43.16
N ASP A 60 -47.49 -15.17 42.53
CA ASP A 60 -46.70 -16.23 43.16
C ASP A 60 -45.31 -15.67 43.53
N PRO A 61 -44.94 -15.56 44.81
CA PRO A 61 -43.76 -14.81 45.24
C PRO A 61 -42.53 -15.71 45.41
N THR A 62 -42.09 -16.46 44.39
CA THR A 62 -40.77 -17.14 44.42
C THR A 62 -40.11 -17.30 43.05
N LYS A 63 -39.87 -16.21 42.33
CA LYS A 63 -38.84 -16.18 41.27
C LYS A 63 -37.90 -15.01 41.48
N GLN A 64 -36.84 -15.24 42.27
CA GLN A 64 -35.64 -14.41 42.20
C GLN A 64 -35.08 -14.49 40.79
N THR A 65 -35.41 -13.49 39.97
CA THR A 65 -34.75 -13.25 38.69
C THR A 65 -33.30 -12.91 38.97
N LYS A 66 -32.40 -13.89 38.83
CA LYS A 66 -30.95 -13.63 38.82
C LYS A 66 -30.68 -12.52 37.81
N ALA A 67 -30.30 -11.34 38.29
CA ALA A 67 -29.93 -10.22 37.45
C ALA A 67 -28.88 -10.69 36.44
N LYS A 68 -29.17 -10.59 35.14
CA LYS A 68 -28.20 -10.94 34.09
C LYS A 68 -26.98 -10.06 34.30
N LYS A 69 -25.83 -10.67 34.62
CA LYS A 69 -24.55 -9.95 34.76
C LYS A 69 -24.36 -9.07 33.52
N PRO A 70 -23.99 -7.78 33.70
CA PRO A 70 -23.81 -6.88 32.57
C PRO A 70 -22.75 -7.44 31.61
N LYS A 71 -23.06 -7.51 30.32
CA LYS A 71 -22.10 -7.93 29.29
C LYS A 71 -21.02 -6.85 29.15
N LEU A 72 -19.82 -7.12 29.67
CA LEU A 72 -18.67 -6.25 29.51
C LEU A 72 -18.21 -6.24 28.04
N ARG A 73 -17.89 -5.06 27.53
CA ARG A 73 -17.17 -4.88 26.27
C ARG A 73 -15.78 -5.46 26.43
N ARG A 74 -15.35 -6.24 25.45
CA ARG A 74 -13.99 -6.80 25.43
C ARG A 74 -13.19 -6.15 24.33
N TYR A 75 -11.92 -5.86 24.59
CA TYR A 75 -10.98 -5.52 23.54
C TYR A 75 -10.80 -6.75 22.64
N LYS A 76 -11.10 -6.59 21.35
CA LYS A 76 -10.89 -7.65 20.36
C LYS A 76 -9.59 -7.35 19.63
N ALA A 77 -8.49 -7.91 20.13
CA ALA A 77 -7.22 -7.89 19.42
C ALA A 77 -7.43 -8.50 18.03
N LYS A 78 -6.98 -7.80 16.99
CA LYS A 78 -6.98 -8.33 15.63
C LYS A 78 -5.74 -9.19 15.46
N LYS A 79 -5.85 -10.30 14.73
CA LYS A 79 -4.65 -11.00 14.25
C LYS A 79 -3.95 -10.05 13.27
N VAL A 80 -2.74 -9.62 13.63
CA VAL A 80 -1.91 -8.72 12.84
C VAL A 80 -0.90 -9.57 12.07
N ASP A 81 -0.72 -9.28 10.79
CA ASP A 81 0.38 -9.87 10.03
C ASP A 81 1.71 -9.33 10.56
N ALA A 82 2.66 -10.19 10.88
CA ALA A 82 3.90 -9.80 11.55
C ALA A 82 4.70 -8.78 10.73
N THR A 83 4.69 -8.94 9.39
CA THR A 83 5.39 -8.06 8.45
C THR A 83 4.60 -6.81 8.06
N SER A 84 3.42 -6.60 8.65
CA SER A 84 2.63 -5.38 8.46
C SER A 84 3.12 -4.25 9.36
N PRO A 85 2.79 -2.97 9.06
CA PRO A 85 3.17 -1.82 9.89
C PRO A 85 2.86 -1.98 11.38
N MET A 86 1.72 -2.61 11.72
CA MET A 86 1.34 -2.86 13.11
C MET A 86 2.13 -4.02 13.75
N GLY A 87 2.54 -5.02 12.97
CA GLY A 87 3.34 -6.14 13.47
C GLY A 87 4.78 -5.72 13.73
N VAL A 88 5.37 -4.95 12.81
CA VAL A 88 6.70 -4.35 12.94
C VAL A 88 6.77 -3.44 14.16
N LEU A 89 5.72 -2.64 14.40
CA LEU A 89 5.63 -1.76 15.57
C LEU A 89 5.80 -2.53 16.90
N GLU A 90 5.37 -3.79 17.00
CA GLU A 90 5.57 -4.56 18.24
C GLU A 90 7.05 -4.80 18.55
N PHE A 91 7.88 -5.00 17.52
CA PHE A 91 9.33 -5.13 17.67
C PHE A 91 9.98 -3.79 18.02
N GLU A 92 9.54 -2.70 17.38
CA GLU A 92 10.04 -1.35 17.66
C GLU A 92 9.71 -0.88 19.07
N VAL A 93 8.49 -1.19 19.54
CA VAL A 93 8.09 -0.98 20.94
C VAL A 93 9.00 -1.78 21.88
N ASN A 94 9.28 -3.05 21.58
CA ASN A 94 10.17 -3.86 22.41
C ASN A 94 11.60 -3.32 22.45
N ASP A 95 12.12 -2.84 21.32
CA ASP A 95 13.44 -2.21 21.25
C ASP A 95 13.50 -0.94 22.10
N LEU A 96 12.48 -0.09 22.02
CA LEU A 96 12.36 1.10 22.86
C LEU A 96 12.30 0.73 24.34
N LEU A 97 11.48 -0.25 24.72
CA LEU A 97 11.39 -0.70 26.11
C LEU A 97 12.73 -1.21 26.62
N LYS A 98 13.45 -1.99 25.81
CA LYS A 98 14.80 -2.48 26.14
C LYS A 98 15.81 -1.34 26.28
N SER A 99 15.74 -0.33 25.42
CA SER A 99 16.65 0.83 25.49
C SER A 99 16.38 1.73 26.71
N GLN A 100 15.19 1.62 27.30
CA GLN A 100 14.75 2.37 28.48
C GLN A 100 14.68 1.53 29.76
N ASP A 101 15.16 0.28 29.73
CA ASP A 101 15.11 -0.68 30.85
C ASP A 101 13.69 -0.88 31.43
N LEU A 102 12.70 -1.04 30.54
CA LEU A 102 11.30 -1.26 30.88
C LEU A 102 10.81 -2.62 30.40
N SER A 103 9.90 -3.22 31.19
CA SER A 103 9.14 -4.43 30.84
C SER A 103 7.81 -4.09 30.15
N ARG A 104 7.20 -5.08 29.48
CA ARG A 104 5.88 -4.92 28.86
C ARG A 104 4.78 -4.66 29.89
N GLU A 105 4.92 -5.23 31.08
CA GLU A 105 3.99 -5.08 32.21
C GLU A 105 3.93 -3.63 32.70
N GLN A 106 5.06 -2.91 32.65
CA GLN A 106 5.16 -1.50 33.04
C GLN A 106 4.51 -0.53 32.06
N VAL A 107 4.17 -0.99 30.84
CA VAL A 107 3.47 -0.18 29.82
C VAL A 107 2.11 -0.72 29.40
N LEU A 108 1.65 -1.79 30.05
CA LEU A 108 0.36 -2.41 29.77
C LEU A 108 -0.79 -1.51 30.23
N ASN A 109 -1.64 -1.11 29.29
CA ASN A 109 -2.88 -0.36 29.54
C ASN A 109 -4.05 -1.31 29.81
N ASP A 110 -4.85 -1.06 30.85
CA ASP A 110 -6.09 -1.80 31.08
C ASP A 110 -7.23 -1.33 30.14
N VAL A 111 -7.14 -1.76 28.88
CA VAL A 111 -8.15 -1.43 27.86
C VAL A 111 -9.54 -1.95 28.23
N THR A 112 -9.62 -3.01 29.05
CA THR A 112 -10.91 -3.54 29.49
C THR A 112 -11.57 -2.59 30.47
N ALA A 113 -10.84 -2.05 31.45
CA ALA A 113 -11.35 -1.00 32.33
C ALA A 113 -11.79 0.23 31.52
N ILE A 114 -10.95 0.71 30.59
CA ILE A 114 -11.26 1.88 29.75
C ILE A 114 -12.57 1.70 28.97
N LEU A 115 -12.79 0.52 28.37
CA LEU A 115 -13.98 0.25 27.54
C LEU A 115 -15.28 0.12 28.34
N ASN A 116 -15.19 -0.19 29.63
CA ASN A 116 -16.34 -0.51 30.48
C ASN A 116 -16.59 0.52 31.58
N ASP A 117 -15.71 1.50 31.74
CA ASP A 117 -15.89 2.50 32.77
C ASP A 117 -17.08 3.43 32.47
N LYS A 118 -17.87 3.65 33.53
CA LYS A 118 -19.07 4.48 33.55
C LYS A 118 -19.06 5.42 34.75
N SER A 119 -17.89 5.71 35.32
CA SER A 119 -17.77 6.61 36.47
C SER A 119 -18.54 7.91 36.22
N ARG A 120 -19.39 8.26 37.20
CA ARG A 120 -20.21 9.48 37.19
C ARG A 120 -19.58 10.64 37.96
N VAL A 121 -18.58 10.35 38.78
CA VAL A 121 -18.00 11.31 39.74
C VAL A 121 -16.79 12.01 39.11
N ASP A 122 -15.98 11.31 38.31
CA ASP A 122 -14.75 11.85 37.69
C ASP A 122 -14.76 11.78 36.14
N GLY A 123 -15.95 11.52 35.56
CA GLY A 123 -16.11 11.16 34.15
C GLY A 123 -15.52 9.78 33.80
N PRO A 124 -15.76 9.27 32.59
CA PRO A 124 -15.20 7.97 32.21
C PRO A 124 -13.68 8.04 32.05
N ILE A 125 -12.95 7.02 32.55
CA ILE A 125 -11.48 6.80 32.50
C ILE A 125 -10.92 7.10 31.10
N VAL A 126 -11.69 6.85 30.04
CA VAL A 126 -11.33 7.21 28.67
C VAL A 126 -10.93 8.68 28.49
N LEU A 127 -11.53 9.61 29.25
CA LEU A 127 -11.19 11.04 29.21
C LEU A 127 -9.82 11.32 29.85
N GLN A 128 -9.43 10.54 30.86
CA GLN A 128 -8.10 10.65 31.46
C GLN A 128 -7.03 10.06 30.53
N TYR A 129 -7.35 9.00 29.80
CA TYR A 129 -6.47 8.46 28.77
C TYR A 129 -6.37 9.39 27.55
N HIS A 130 -7.48 9.99 27.11
CA HIS A 130 -7.51 10.88 25.95
C HIS A 130 -7.28 12.34 26.37
N ARG A 131 -6.02 12.66 26.65
CA ARG A 131 -5.58 13.94 27.21
C ARG A 131 -4.50 14.61 26.37
N GLU A 132 -4.28 15.87 26.65
CA GLU A 132 -3.09 16.58 26.19
C GLU A 132 -1.93 16.31 27.16
N VAL A 133 -0.74 16.07 26.61
CA VAL A 133 0.49 15.85 27.37
C VAL A 133 1.54 16.81 26.85
N LYS A 134 2.12 17.60 27.75
CA LYS A 134 3.10 18.64 27.42
C LYS A 134 4.53 18.13 27.60
N ASN A 135 5.47 18.75 26.88
CA ASN A 135 6.91 18.50 27.03
C ASN A 135 7.28 17.01 26.91
N VAL A 136 6.73 16.32 25.91
CA VAL A 136 7.06 14.92 25.61
C VAL A 136 8.30 14.88 24.73
N LYS A 137 9.36 14.23 25.22
CA LYS A 137 10.59 14.03 24.44
C LYS A 137 10.44 12.85 23.49
N VAL A 138 10.61 13.07 22.19
CA VAL A 138 10.63 12.00 21.18
C VAL A 138 11.97 11.29 21.23
N LEU A 139 11.95 9.96 21.34
CA LEU A 139 13.13 9.12 21.58
C LEU A 139 13.59 8.41 20.32
N GLU A 140 12.65 7.82 19.57
CA GLU A 140 12.95 7.02 18.39
C GLU A 140 12.01 7.37 17.22
N ILE A 141 12.35 6.90 16.02
CA ILE A 141 11.51 6.96 14.83
C ILE A 141 11.28 5.56 14.31
N THR A 142 10.02 5.24 14.06
CA THR A 142 9.58 3.96 13.49
C THR A 142 9.88 3.87 11.99
N SER A 143 9.87 2.64 11.49
CA SER A 143 9.89 2.28 10.07
C SER A 143 8.79 2.98 9.25
N ASN A 144 7.71 3.39 9.92
CA ASN A 144 6.57 4.10 9.32
C ASN A 144 6.70 5.64 9.38
N GLY A 145 7.84 6.16 9.81
CA GLY A 145 8.11 7.60 9.92
C GLY A 145 7.33 8.32 11.02
N ASN A 146 6.92 7.61 12.08
CA ASN A 146 6.33 8.22 13.27
C ASN A 146 7.33 8.18 14.42
N GLY A 147 7.33 9.21 15.26
CA GLY A 147 8.10 9.25 16.50
C GLY A 147 7.52 8.29 17.55
N LEU A 148 8.40 7.74 18.39
CA LEU A 148 8.04 7.03 19.62
C LEU A 148 8.58 7.79 20.83
N ALA A 149 7.76 7.86 21.88
CA ALA A 149 8.13 8.43 23.17
C ALA A 149 7.52 7.63 24.32
N LEU A 150 7.91 7.98 25.53
CA LEU A 150 7.33 7.49 26.77
C LEU A 150 6.65 8.65 27.51
N ILE A 151 5.44 8.40 28.02
CA ILE A 151 4.69 9.31 28.88
C ILE A 151 4.24 8.57 30.14
N ASP A 152 3.89 9.29 31.21
CA ASP A 152 3.33 8.66 32.41
C ASP A 152 1.94 8.09 32.14
N ASN A 153 1.64 6.95 32.77
CA ASN A 153 0.27 6.42 32.78
C ASN A 153 -0.63 7.34 33.62
N PRO A 154 -1.80 7.77 33.11
CA PRO A 154 -2.65 8.75 33.79
C PRO A 154 -3.37 8.18 35.03
N VAL A 155 -3.49 6.86 35.14
CA VAL A 155 -4.30 6.20 36.18
C VAL A 155 -3.45 5.33 37.10
N GLU A 156 -2.38 4.72 36.60
CA GLU A 156 -1.52 3.81 37.35
C GLU A 156 -0.16 4.45 37.63
N PRO A 157 0.06 5.01 38.84
CA PRO A 157 1.32 5.65 39.19
C PRO A 157 2.51 4.69 39.03
N GLY A 158 3.60 5.20 38.48
CA GLY A 158 4.82 4.42 38.24
C GLY A 158 4.82 3.60 36.93
N LYS A 159 3.67 3.43 36.27
CA LYS A 159 3.61 2.88 34.91
C LYS A 159 3.82 3.97 33.86
N LYS A 160 4.25 3.55 32.68
CA LYS A 160 4.43 4.42 31.51
C LYS A 160 3.44 4.03 30.40
N GLN A 161 3.36 4.84 29.36
CA GLN A 161 2.70 4.51 28.10
C GLN A 161 3.67 4.80 26.96
N VAL A 162 3.81 3.85 26.03
CA VAL A 162 4.48 4.13 24.75
C VAL A 162 3.52 4.92 23.88
N VAL A 163 3.96 6.05 23.33
CA VAL A 163 3.12 6.90 22.48
C VAL A 163 3.68 7.02 21.08
N ILE A 164 2.80 6.86 20.08
CA ILE A 164 3.10 7.09 18.67
C ILE A 164 2.76 8.54 18.33
N ILE A 165 3.75 9.27 17.83
CA ILE A 165 3.67 10.70 17.54
C ILE A 165 3.90 10.90 16.03
N PRO A 166 2.85 11.11 15.22
CA PRO A 166 3.03 11.38 13.79
C PRO A 166 3.87 12.66 13.63
N PHE A 167 4.81 12.66 12.69
CA PHE A 167 5.70 13.80 12.41
C PHE A 167 6.66 14.18 13.55
N GLY A 168 6.75 13.41 14.64
CA GLY A 168 7.77 13.60 15.68
C GLY A 168 9.12 13.02 15.25
N LEU A 169 10.20 13.74 15.50
CA LEU A 169 11.58 13.30 15.25
C LEU A 169 12.35 13.06 16.55
N PRO A 170 13.26 12.07 16.61
CA PRO A 170 14.12 11.85 17.77
C PRO A 170 14.82 13.14 18.19
N GLY A 171 14.72 13.50 19.47
CA GLY A 171 15.26 14.72 20.04
C GLY A 171 14.29 15.91 20.07
N ASP A 172 13.14 15.85 19.40
CA ASP A 172 12.12 16.89 19.56
C ASP A 172 11.54 16.86 20.98
N MET A 173 11.20 18.04 21.49
CA MET A 173 10.31 18.23 22.64
C MET A 173 8.95 18.71 22.14
N VAL A 174 7.87 17.97 22.40
CA VAL A 174 6.56 18.20 21.78
C VAL A 174 5.40 18.25 22.75
N ASN A 175 4.34 18.98 22.38
CA ASN A 175 3.01 18.82 22.97
C ASN A 175 2.20 17.85 22.10
N ILE A 176 1.46 16.92 22.72
CA ILE A 176 0.67 15.92 22.01
C ILE A 176 -0.74 15.82 22.58
N LYS A 177 -1.67 15.27 21.78
CA LYS A 177 -3.01 14.88 22.22
C LYS A 177 -3.23 13.41 21.99
N VAL A 178 -3.31 12.63 23.06
CA VAL A 178 -3.67 11.22 22.98
C VAL A 178 -5.15 11.10 22.66
N PHE A 179 -5.50 10.29 21.66
CA PHE A 179 -6.89 10.12 21.23
C PHE A 179 -7.34 8.66 21.14
N LYS A 180 -6.42 7.69 21.32
CA LYS A 180 -6.74 6.27 21.25
C LYS A 180 -5.74 5.42 22.01
N THR A 181 -6.27 4.43 22.75
CA THR A 181 -5.47 3.53 23.59
C THR A 181 -5.47 2.11 23.06
N HIS A 182 -4.29 1.49 23.05
CA HIS A 182 -4.05 0.08 22.76
C HIS A 182 -3.40 -0.61 23.98
N PRO A 183 -3.33 -1.95 24.04
CA PRO A 183 -2.73 -2.64 25.18
C PRO A 183 -1.31 -2.18 25.51
N TYR A 184 -0.44 -1.98 24.51
CA TYR A 184 0.99 -1.67 24.74
C TYR A 184 1.43 -0.28 24.27
N TYR A 185 0.52 0.51 23.68
CA TYR A 185 0.83 1.84 23.19
C TYR A 185 -0.43 2.71 23.10
N VAL A 186 -0.25 4.00 22.84
CA VAL A 186 -1.32 4.96 22.54
C VAL A 186 -1.03 5.70 21.23
N GLU A 187 -2.09 6.07 20.50
CA GLU A 187 -1.98 6.94 19.33
C GLU A 187 -2.27 8.39 19.75
N SER A 188 -1.48 9.32 19.20
CA SER A 188 -1.60 10.73 19.49
C SER A 188 -1.57 11.59 18.22
N ASP A 189 -2.09 12.81 18.33
CA ASP A 189 -1.81 13.90 17.40
C ASP A 189 -0.65 14.72 17.96
N LEU A 190 0.29 15.11 17.09
CA LEU A 190 1.28 16.13 17.41
C LEU A 190 0.58 17.49 17.44
N LEU A 191 0.66 18.24 18.53
CA LEU A 191 0.12 19.59 18.65
C LEU A 191 1.21 20.61 18.29
N ASP A 192 2.26 20.69 19.10
CA ASP A 192 3.34 21.66 18.97
C ASP A 192 4.72 21.01 19.01
N VAL A 193 5.70 21.63 18.34
CA VAL A 193 7.12 21.34 18.54
C VAL A 193 7.71 22.51 19.33
N ILE A 194 8.03 22.25 20.59
CA ILE A 194 8.52 23.24 21.55
C ILE A 194 10.02 23.47 21.32
N GLU A 195 10.77 22.37 21.24
CA GLU A 195 12.19 22.37 20.92
C GLU A 195 12.42 21.42 19.75
N LYS A 196 13.09 21.91 18.71
CA LYS A 196 13.36 21.16 17.49
C LYS A 196 14.62 20.32 17.68
N SER A 197 14.56 19.05 17.27
CA SER A 197 15.74 18.22 17.07
C SER A 197 16.69 18.87 16.06
N PRO A 198 18.02 18.67 16.17
CA PRO A 198 18.97 19.09 15.14
C PRO A 198 18.66 18.53 13.74
N MET A 199 17.94 17.41 13.66
CA MET A 199 17.51 16.79 12.39
C MET A 199 16.32 17.51 11.75
N ARG A 200 15.54 18.27 12.53
CA ARG A 200 14.31 18.91 12.06
C ARG A 200 14.64 20.18 11.26
N ARG A 201 14.30 20.15 9.98
CA ARG A 201 14.49 21.22 9.01
C ARG A 201 13.16 21.57 8.33
N ASP A 202 12.30 22.27 9.07
CA ASP A 202 10.96 22.65 8.55
C ASP A 202 11.03 23.60 7.35
N ASP A 203 12.17 24.27 7.13
CA ASP A 203 12.44 25.10 5.96
C ASP A 203 12.55 24.31 4.64
N LEU A 204 12.72 22.98 4.72
CA LEU A 204 12.76 22.10 3.54
C LEU A 204 11.35 21.70 3.06
N ILE A 205 10.32 21.93 3.85
CA ILE A 205 8.97 21.45 3.56
C ILE A 205 8.38 22.25 2.39
N ARG A 206 8.03 21.54 1.30
CA ARG A 206 7.45 22.12 0.09
C ARG A 206 5.95 21.89 0.00
N ASP A 207 5.46 20.73 0.47
CA ASP A 207 4.03 20.44 0.44
C ASP A 207 3.28 21.32 1.44
N LYS A 208 2.40 22.19 0.97
CA LYS A 208 1.52 23.02 1.81
C LYS A 208 0.56 22.19 2.67
N TYR A 209 0.35 20.91 2.34
CA TYR A 209 -0.46 19.96 3.13
C TYR A 209 0.36 19.09 4.08
N PHE A 210 1.69 19.17 4.06
CA PHE A 210 2.54 18.34 4.92
C PHE A 210 2.21 18.52 6.41
N GLY A 211 2.20 17.42 7.16
CA GLY A 211 1.72 17.38 8.53
C GLY A 211 0.22 17.09 8.65
N LYS A 212 -0.58 17.33 7.60
CA LYS A 212 -2.00 16.94 7.53
C LYS A 212 -2.24 15.84 6.50
N SER A 213 -1.62 15.89 5.33
CA SER A 213 -1.76 14.85 4.30
C SER A 213 -1.01 13.58 4.72
N SER A 214 -1.54 12.43 4.31
CA SER A 214 -0.82 11.15 4.39
C SER A 214 0.18 10.94 3.25
N GLY A 215 0.31 11.89 2.30
CA GLY A 215 1.18 11.79 1.12
C GLY A 215 2.67 11.72 1.45
N SER A 216 3.23 12.80 2.00
CA SER A 216 4.62 12.90 2.44
C SER A 216 4.73 12.85 3.96
N GLN A 217 5.82 12.27 4.48
CA GLN A 217 6.04 12.13 5.93
C GLN A 217 7.41 12.61 6.41
N LEU A 218 8.37 12.81 5.51
CA LEU A 218 9.77 13.07 5.86
C LEU A 218 10.34 14.38 5.31
N GLU A 219 9.53 15.29 4.73
CA GLU A 219 10.05 16.54 4.12
C GLU A 219 10.82 17.45 5.10
N PHE A 220 10.58 17.33 6.40
CA PHE A 220 11.36 18.05 7.43
C PHE A 220 12.77 17.46 7.68
N LEU A 221 13.20 16.44 6.93
CA LEU A 221 14.54 15.85 6.99
C LEU A 221 15.33 16.24 5.75
N THR A 222 16.64 16.44 5.93
CA THR A 222 17.56 16.47 4.79
C THR A 222 17.46 15.15 4.01
N TYR A 223 17.69 15.20 2.69
CA TYR A 223 17.52 14.00 1.86
C TYR A 223 18.49 12.87 2.29
N ASP A 224 19.72 13.21 2.67
CA ASP A 224 20.68 12.25 3.20
C ASP A 224 20.18 11.56 4.48
N ASP A 225 19.52 12.30 5.38
CA ASP A 225 18.95 11.70 6.59
C ASP A 225 17.75 10.81 6.28
N GLN A 226 16.98 11.10 5.23
CA GLN A 226 15.96 10.18 4.72
C GLN A 226 16.59 8.87 4.23
N LEU A 227 17.68 8.95 3.45
CA LEU A 227 18.38 7.77 2.94
C LEU A 227 19.00 6.93 4.08
N LYS A 228 19.57 7.57 5.11
CA LYS A 228 20.06 6.90 6.33
C LYS A 228 18.93 6.22 7.09
N LEU A 229 17.79 6.89 7.25
CA LEU A 229 16.61 6.31 7.90
C LEU A 229 16.12 5.07 7.15
N LYS A 230 16.02 5.15 5.83
CA LYS A 230 15.62 4.01 4.97
C LYS A 230 16.59 2.84 5.06
N ARG A 231 17.91 3.11 5.12
CA ARG A 231 18.93 2.07 5.36
C ARG A 231 18.72 1.41 6.72
N LYS A 232 18.48 2.21 7.77
CA LYS A 232 18.19 1.70 9.12
C LYS A 232 16.92 0.85 9.14
N THR A 233 15.88 1.20 8.38
CA THR A 233 14.66 0.40 8.24
C THR A 233 14.97 -1.00 7.67
N ILE A 234 15.83 -1.09 6.65
CA ILE A 234 16.29 -2.38 6.11
C ILE A 234 17.07 -3.17 7.16
N MET A 235 18.02 -2.55 7.85
CA MET A 235 18.80 -3.21 8.91
C MET A 235 17.90 -3.76 10.02
N ASN A 236 16.92 -2.95 10.47
CA ASN A 236 15.94 -3.36 11.47
C ASN A 236 15.06 -4.50 10.99
N ALA A 237 14.69 -4.54 9.70
CA ALA A 237 13.94 -5.64 9.13
C ALA A 237 14.67 -6.98 9.30
N TYR A 238 15.95 -7.05 8.95
CA TYR A 238 16.75 -8.27 9.17
C TYR A 238 17.00 -8.55 10.65
N LYS A 239 17.19 -7.51 11.49
CA LYS A 239 17.26 -7.68 12.94
C LYS A 239 16.01 -8.38 13.51
N PHE A 240 14.82 -8.00 13.04
CA PHE A 240 13.55 -8.48 13.60
C PHE A 240 13.08 -9.80 12.98
N PHE A 241 13.29 -9.99 11.69
CA PHE A 241 12.73 -11.11 10.93
C PHE A 241 13.76 -12.14 10.47
N ALA A 242 15.05 -11.87 10.66
CA ALA A 242 16.14 -12.80 10.36
C ALA A 242 17.12 -13.00 11.54
N PRO A 243 16.64 -13.34 12.75
CA PRO A 243 17.47 -13.37 13.95
C PRO A 243 18.57 -14.44 13.92
N ARG A 244 18.38 -15.57 13.22
CA ARG A 244 19.45 -16.59 13.12
C ARG A 244 20.54 -16.13 12.18
N LEU A 245 20.20 -15.50 11.05
CA LEU A 245 21.21 -14.89 10.17
C LEU A 245 22.05 -13.82 10.89
N VAL A 246 21.42 -13.03 11.78
CA VAL A 246 22.14 -12.06 12.63
C VAL A 246 23.04 -12.77 13.64
N ALA A 247 22.52 -13.76 14.37
CA ALA A 247 23.26 -14.46 15.42
C ALA A 247 24.47 -15.25 14.89
N GLU A 248 24.35 -15.80 13.69
CA GLU A 248 25.42 -16.54 13.01
C GLU A 248 26.33 -15.66 12.16
N ASN A 249 26.12 -14.34 12.15
CA ASN A 249 26.90 -13.36 11.38
C ASN A 249 26.94 -13.69 9.86
N LEU A 250 25.80 -14.09 9.30
CA LEU A 250 25.63 -14.45 7.88
C LEU A 250 25.15 -13.28 7.01
N LEU A 251 24.95 -12.10 7.60
CA LEU A 251 24.54 -10.90 6.87
C LEU A 251 25.77 -10.10 6.42
N PRO A 252 25.81 -9.62 5.16
CA PRO A 252 26.86 -8.72 4.72
C PRO A 252 26.68 -7.32 5.32
N GLN A 253 27.65 -6.45 5.09
CA GLN A 253 27.46 -5.03 5.35
C GLN A 253 26.33 -4.49 4.46
N PHE A 254 25.31 -3.91 5.07
CA PHE A 254 24.21 -3.26 4.34
C PHE A 254 24.75 -2.08 3.52
N GLY A 255 24.46 -2.03 2.23
CA GLY A 255 24.82 -0.92 1.36
C GLY A 255 24.14 0.39 1.77
N THR A 256 24.65 1.53 1.29
CA THR A 256 23.94 2.81 1.36
C THR A 256 22.68 2.76 0.50
N THR A 257 21.61 3.42 0.94
CA THR A 257 20.38 3.56 0.15
C THR A 257 20.70 4.41 -1.09
N VAL A 258 20.39 3.89 -2.27
CA VAL A 258 20.55 4.59 -3.53
C VAL A 258 19.46 5.65 -3.66
N ALA A 259 19.89 6.88 -3.93
CA ALA A 259 19.03 8.03 -4.13
C ALA A 259 18.16 7.90 -5.39
N SER A 260 16.95 8.46 -5.34
CA SER A 260 16.17 8.75 -6.54
C SER A 260 16.79 9.93 -7.28
N PRO A 261 16.85 9.91 -8.62
CA PRO A 261 17.23 11.10 -9.40
C PRO A 261 16.28 12.29 -9.17
N LEU A 262 15.00 12.03 -8.92
CA LEU A 262 14.00 13.04 -8.60
C LEU A 262 13.45 12.86 -7.19
N GLN A 263 13.45 13.93 -6.39
CA GLN A 263 12.92 13.95 -5.02
C GLN A 263 11.45 14.40 -4.93
N PHE A 264 10.97 15.11 -5.94
CA PHE A 264 9.61 15.64 -6.10
C PHE A 264 9.17 15.44 -7.55
N GLY A 265 7.88 15.56 -7.83
CA GLY A 265 7.38 15.45 -9.20
C GLY A 265 7.64 14.10 -9.89
N TYR A 266 7.93 13.04 -9.14
CA TYR A 266 8.33 11.73 -9.70
C TYR A 266 7.14 10.77 -9.90
N ARG A 267 6.00 11.04 -9.26
CA ARG A 267 4.93 10.07 -9.11
C ARG A 267 4.01 10.09 -10.33
N THR A 268 4.05 9.03 -11.14
CA THR A 268 3.28 8.87 -12.39
C THR A 268 1.86 8.33 -12.18
N LYS A 269 1.42 8.14 -10.93
CA LYS A 269 0.05 7.76 -10.57
C LYS A 269 -0.38 8.30 -9.21
N ILE A 270 -1.52 8.99 -9.19
CA ILE A 270 -2.22 9.39 -7.97
C ILE A 270 -3.69 9.02 -8.03
N THR A 271 -4.30 8.81 -6.86
CA THR A 271 -5.68 8.36 -6.74
C THR A 271 -6.44 9.13 -5.67
N PRO A 272 -6.76 10.43 -5.91
CA PRO A 272 -7.60 11.19 -5.01
C PRO A 272 -8.98 10.53 -4.88
N HIS A 273 -9.59 10.62 -3.71
CA HIS A 273 -10.87 9.99 -3.40
C HIS A 273 -11.70 10.88 -2.49
N PHE A 274 -13.00 10.58 -2.45
CA PHE A 274 -13.95 11.22 -1.55
C PHE A 274 -14.91 10.16 -0.98
N ASP A 275 -15.44 10.45 0.21
CA ASP A 275 -16.40 9.60 0.91
C ASP A 275 -17.82 10.16 0.80
N MET A 276 -18.83 9.30 0.90
CA MET A 276 -20.21 9.76 1.12
C MET A 276 -20.44 10.12 2.59
N PRO A 277 -21.28 11.12 2.88
CA PRO A 277 -21.78 11.38 4.22
C PRO A 277 -22.37 10.12 4.86
N ARG A 278 -22.16 9.94 6.17
CA ARG A 278 -22.69 8.80 6.94
C ARG A 278 -24.15 9.00 7.39
N ILE A 279 -24.92 9.81 6.67
CA ILE A 279 -26.31 10.16 6.99
C ILE A 279 -27.25 9.16 6.29
N LYS A 280 -28.48 9.01 6.80
CA LYS A 280 -29.51 8.11 6.24
C LYS A 280 -29.76 8.38 4.75
N GLU A 281 -29.73 9.66 4.36
CA GLU A 281 -29.80 10.07 2.96
C GLU A 281 -28.39 10.15 2.36
N LYS A 282 -28.08 9.21 1.46
CA LYS A 282 -26.80 9.18 0.73
C LYS A 282 -26.85 10.09 -0.49
N LYS A 283 -27.13 11.38 -0.28
CA LYS A 283 -27.07 12.41 -1.33
C LYS A 283 -26.00 13.42 -0.96
N LEU A 284 -25.26 13.87 -1.97
CA LEU A 284 -24.32 14.98 -1.81
C LEU A 284 -25.05 16.28 -2.14
N THR A 285 -25.41 17.03 -1.11
CA THR A 285 -25.99 18.37 -1.24
C THR A 285 -24.90 19.43 -1.36
N GLU A 286 -23.78 19.20 -0.67
CA GLU A 286 -22.57 20.02 -0.69
C GLU A 286 -21.40 19.21 -1.24
N ARG A 287 -20.43 19.92 -1.81
CA ARG A 287 -19.20 19.32 -2.33
C ARG A 287 -18.42 18.64 -1.20
N PRO A 288 -18.15 17.32 -1.27
CA PRO A 288 -17.30 16.66 -0.29
C PRO A 288 -15.81 16.95 -0.59
N PRO A 289 -14.91 16.79 0.42
CA PRO A 289 -13.47 16.82 0.19
C PRO A 289 -13.03 15.76 -0.83
N LEU A 290 -12.21 16.17 -1.81
CA LEU A 290 -11.59 15.31 -2.81
C LEU A 290 -10.07 15.36 -2.66
N GLY A 291 -9.47 14.25 -2.24
CA GLY A 291 -8.02 14.20 -2.09
C GLY A 291 -7.54 12.93 -1.39
N PHE A 292 -6.66 13.08 -0.41
CA PHE A 292 -5.99 11.94 0.24
C PHE A 292 -6.38 11.84 1.72
N GLY A 293 -6.06 10.70 2.34
CA GLY A 293 -6.33 10.51 3.76
C GLY A 293 -5.58 11.52 4.61
N GLN A 294 -6.23 12.04 5.66
CA GLN A 294 -5.59 12.90 6.64
C GLN A 294 -4.76 12.07 7.63
N LYS A 295 -3.52 12.51 7.91
CA LYS A 295 -2.61 11.99 8.93
C LYS A 295 -2.32 13.13 9.90
N GLY A 296 -2.71 12.98 11.18
CA GLY A 296 -2.43 13.97 12.22
C GLY A 296 -3.23 15.28 12.13
N ARG A 297 -3.05 16.14 13.14
CA ARG A 297 -3.67 17.48 13.26
C ARG A 297 -2.70 18.50 13.87
N PRO A 298 -1.54 18.76 13.24
CA PRO A 298 -0.51 19.62 13.79
C PRO A 298 -0.96 21.06 13.92
N GLN A 299 -0.60 21.69 15.05
CA GLN A 299 -0.73 23.12 15.27
C GLN A 299 0.60 23.88 15.08
N TRP A 300 1.74 23.20 15.25
CA TRP A 300 3.08 23.77 15.03
C TRP A 300 3.26 24.37 13.64
N ARG A 301 2.57 23.83 12.63
CA ARG A 301 2.60 24.34 11.27
C ARG A 301 1.40 25.24 11.01
N LYS A 302 1.52 26.50 11.45
CA LYS A 302 0.44 27.50 11.43
C LYS A 302 -0.22 27.64 10.05
N ASP A 303 0.56 27.59 8.97
CA ASP A 303 0.06 27.72 7.60
C ASP A 303 -0.92 26.59 7.22
N THR A 304 -0.79 25.43 7.86
CA THR A 304 -1.70 24.30 7.61
C THR A 304 -2.98 24.40 8.41
N LEU A 305 -3.06 25.19 9.49
CA LEU A 305 -4.20 25.19 10.42
C LEU A 305 -5.55 25.38 9.71
N HIS A 306 -5.59 26.25 8.69
CA HIS A 306 -6.80 26.58 7.93
C HIS A 306 -7.06 25.67 6.71
N ILE A 307 -6.07 24.86 6.31
CA ILE A 307 -6.15 24.02 5.12
C ILE A 307 -6.79 22.66 5.51
N GLY A 308 -8.10 22.51 5.27
CA GLY A 308 -8.84 21.25 5.45
C GLY A 308 -9.56 21.04 6.79
N GLY A 309 -10.68 20.31 6.73
CA GLY A 309 -11.60 20.08 7.87
C GLY A 309 -11.27 18.88 8.76
N HIS A 310 -12.15 18.57 9.74
CA HIS A 310 -11.97 17.45 10.68
C HIS A 310 -12.29 16.05 10.10
N ALA A 311 -12.38 15.93 8.78
CA ALA A 311 -12.78 14.72 8.08
C ALA A 311 -11.63 13.71 7.92
N SER A 312 -11.94 12.49 7.48
CA SER A 312 -10.92 11.48 7.16
C SER A 312 -10.14 11.80 5.87
N ILE A 313 -10.76 12.56 4.97
CA ILE A 313 -10.20 12.95 3.67
C ILE A 313 -9.88 14.44 3.69
N LEU A 314 -8.66 14.77 3.30
CA LEU A 314 -8.19 16.12 3.10
C LEU A 314 -8.47 16.53 1.65
N ASP A 315 -9.15 17.67 1.46
CA ASP A 315 -9.35 18.23 0.12
C ASP A 315 -8.03 18.82 -0.39
N ILE A 316 -7.55 18.32 -1.52
CA ILE A 316 -6.21 18.61 -2.03
C ILE A 316 -6.31 19.06 -3.49
N ASP A 317 -5.71 20.20 -3.79
CA ASP A 317 -5.67 20.80 -5.13
C ASP A 317 -4.36 20.48 -5.89
N GLU A 318 -3.31 20.06 -5.17
CA GLU A 318 -1.98 19.82 -5.71
C GLU A 318 -1.26 18.72 -4.91
N CYS A 319 -0.44 17.93 -5.59
CA CYS A 319 0.48 16.98 -4.99
C CYS A 319 1.90 17.22 -5.49
N VAL A 320 2.78 17.76 -4.64
CA VAL A 320 4.19 18.05 -4.99
C VAL A 320 5.00 16.81 -5.37
N LEU A 321 4.53 15.61 -5.03
CA LEU A 321 5.15 14.36 -5.42
C LEU A 321 4.70 13.89 -6.82
N ALA A 322 3.53 14.33 -7.29
CA ALA A 322 2.99 13.96 -8.60
C ALA A 322 3.66 14.75 -9.72
N THR A 323 3.82 14.12 -10.89
CA THR A 323 4.34 14.80 -12.08
C THR A 323 3.45 16.00 -12.44
N GLU A 324 4.02 16.97 -13.15
CA GLU A 324 3.31 18.20 -13.52
C GLU A 324 2.00 17.91 -14.27
N VAL A 325 2.04 16.98 -15.23
CA VAL A 325 0.86 16.59 -16.00
C VAL A 325 -0.26 16.00 -15.12
N LEU A 326 0.08 15.32 -14.02
CA LEU A 326 -0.94 14.83 -13.09
C LEU A 326 -1.52 15.94 -12.22
N ASN A 327 -0.77 16.99 -11.90
CA ASN A 327 -1.32 18.16 -11.21
C ASN A 327 -2.25 18.97 -12.14
N ILE A 328 -1.91 19.09 -13.42
CA ILE A 328 -2.83 19.63 -14.44
C ILE A 328 -4.09 18.73 -14.53
N GLY A 329 -3.90 17.42 -14.60
CA GLY A 329 -4.99 16.44 -14.57
C GLY A 329 -5.88 16.56 -13.34
N LEU A 330 -5.28 16.77 -12.15
CA LEU A 330 -6.00 16.94 -10.89
C LEU A 330 -6.85 18.20 -10.91
N THR A 331 -6.31 19.30 -11.44
CA THR A 331 -7.03 20.56 -11.62
C THR A 331 -8.25 20.38 -12.52
N ASN A 332 -8.07 19.73 -13.66
CA ASN A 332 -9.15 19.42 -14.60
C ASN A 332 -10.24 18.52 -13.98
N GLU A 333 -9.85 17.46 -13.26
CA GLU A 333 -10.80 16.55 -12.61
C GLU A 333 -11.52 17.22 -11.43
N ARG A 334 -10.86 18.12 -10.70
CA ARG A 334 -11.51 18.91 -9.63
C ARG A 334 -12.55 19.88 -10.19
N ARG A 335 -12.31 20.46 -11.36
CA ARG A 335 -13.29 21.31 -12.08
C ARG A 335 -14.52 20.50 -12.47
N LYS A 336 -14.34 19.35 -13.14
CA LYS A 336 -15.45 18.43 -13.47
C LYS A 336 -16.20 17.99 -12.21
N PHE A 337 -15.47 17.69 -11.14
CA PHE A 337 -16.07 17.26 -9.89
C PHE A 337 -16.96 18.33 -9.25
N GLU A 338 -16.62 19.62 -9.38
CA GLU A 338 -17.46 20.73 -8.87
C GLU A 338 -18.86 20.73 -9.49
N GLU A 339 -18.97 20.34 -10.75
CA GLU A 339 -20.23 20.29 -11.49
C GLU A 339 -20.98 18.97 -11.25
N GLU A 340 -20.25 17.86 -11.16
CA GLU A 340 -20.82 16.52 -11.22
C GLU A 340 -20.98 15.82 -9.87
N PHE A 341 -20.43 16.34 -8.76
CA PHE A 341 -20.39 15.60 -7.48
C PHE A 341 -21.79 15.11 -7.03
N LYS A 342 -22.85 15.86 -7.33
CA LYS A 342 -24.25 15.52 -7.00
C LYS A 342 -24.73 14.23 -7.68
N ASN A 343 -24.11 13.83 -8.79
CA ASN A 343 -24.46 12.64 -9.55
C ASN A 343 -23.93 11.34 -8.89
N TYR A 344 -22.96 11.45 -7.98
CA TYR A 344 -22.38 10.31 -7.31
C TYR A 344 -23.32 9.74 -6.22
N LYS A 345 -23.59 8.44 -6.33
CA LYS A 345 -24.40 7.68 -5.34
C LYS A 345 -23.54 6.99 -4.27
N LYS A 346 -22.22 6.96 -4.47
CA LYS A 346 -21.20 6.30 -3.65
C LYS A 346 -19.93 7.12 -3.71
N GLY A 347 -19.09 6.98 -2.68
CA GLY A 347 -17.74 7.55 -2.71
C GLY A 347 -16.95 6.86 -3.81
N ALA A 348 -16.03 7.60 -4.42
CA ALA A 348 -15.24 7.13 -5.53
C ALA A 348 -13.77 7.50 -5.36
N THR A 349 -12.95 6.78 -6.11
CA THR A 349 -11.52 7.07 -6.28
C THR A 349 -11.33 7.44 -7.74
N ILE A 350 -10.80 8.62 -7.99
CA ILE A 350 -10.47 9.11 -9.33
C ILE A 350 -9.04 8.67 -9.62
N LEU A 351 -8.83 7.97 -10.73
CA LEU A 351 -7.49 7.62 -11.19
C LEU A 351 -6.91 8.80 -11.95
N LEU A 352 -5.65 9.11 -11.69
CA LEU A 352 -4.82 9.97 -12.55
C LEU A 352 -3.53 9.21 -12.81
N ARG A 353 -3.30 8.87 -14.08
CA ARG A 353 -2.15 8.07 -14.53
C ARG A 353 -1.49 8.76 -15.70
N GLU A 354 -0.17 8.88 -15.64
CA GLU A 354 0.61 9.44 -16.74
C GLU A 354 0.61 8.46 -17.93
N ASN A 355 0.55 9.02 -19.12
CA ASN A 355 0.75 8.32 -20.38
C ASN A 355 1.83 9.05 -21.18
N THR A 356 2.73 8.31 -21.80
CA THR A 356 3.86 8.86 -22.56
C THR A 356 3.69 8.60 -24.05
N ILE A 357 3.92 9.62 -24.87
CA ILE A 357 3.92 9.53 -26.33
C ILE A 357 5.31 9.95 -26.80
N ILE A 358 5.98 9.12 -27.60
CA ILE A 358 7.22 9.51 -28.27
C ILE A 358 6.85 10.37 -29.47
N LEU A 359 7.39 11.59 -29.53
CA LEU A 359 7.03 12.58 -30.54
C LEU A 359 7.92 12.47 -31.78
N ASP A 360 7.28 12.58 -32.94
CA ASP A 360 7.93 12.88 -34.21
C ASP A 360 8.25 14.38 -34.25
N PRO A 361 9.54 14.79 -34.28
CA PRO A 361 9.93 16.21 -34.27
C PRO A 361 9.42 16.99 -35.49
N SER A 362 9.00 16.31 -36.56
CA SER A 362 8.50 16.95 -37.78
C SER A 362 7.04 17.41 -37.69
N LYS A 363 6.31 17.03 -36.64
CA LYS A 363 4.89 17.31 -36.47
C LYS A 363 4.61 18.08 -35.18
N PRO A 364 3.60 18.97 -35.15
CA PRO A 364 3.15 19.60 -33.91
C PRO A 364 2.67 18.56 -32.88
N THR A 365 3.01 18.76 -31.61
CA THR A 365 2.62 17.86 -30.52
C THR A 365 1.11 17.63 -30.42
N PRO A 366 0.23 18.65 -30.50
CA PRO A 366 -1.23 18.43 -30.39
C PRO A 366 -1.81 17.46 -31.44
N GLU A 367 -1.21 17.36 -32.63
CA GLU A 367 -1.66 16.47 -33.70
C GLU A 367 -1.29 15.00 -33.46
N GLN A 368 -0.39 14.75 -32.51
CA GLN A 368 0.14 13.41 -32.17
C GLN A 368 -0.48 12.84 -30.89
N LEU A 369 -1.24 13.66 -30.14
CA LEU A 369 -1.85 13.22 -28.89
C LEU A 369 -2.97 12.21 -29.13
N THR A 370 -3.10 11.25 -28.23
CA THR A 370 -4.23 10.32 -28.21
C THR A 370 -5.51 11.05 -27.82
N GLU A 371 -6.67 10.67 -28.38
CA GLU A 371 -7.98 11.26 -28.00
C GLU A 371 -8.29 11.12 -26.49
N GLU A 372 -7.66 10.13 -25.87
CA GLU A 372 -7.73 9.78 -24.46
C GLU A 372 -6.76 10.65 -23.65
N GLY A 373 -7.30 11.53 -22.81
CA GLY A 373 -6.53 12.44 -21.98
C GLY A 373 -7.44 13.37 -21.17
N SER A 374 -6.93 13.85 -20.04
CA SER A 374 -7.56 14.89 -19.24
C SER A 374 -7.60 16.19 -20.06
N ARG A 375 -8.73 16.90 -19.98
CA ARG A 375 -9.02 18.06 -20.82
C ARG A 375 -9.16 19.31 -19.98
N ASP A 376 -8.61 20.40 -20.51
CA ASP A 376 -8.70 21.74 -19.94
C ASP A 376 -10.14 22.30 -20.04
N GLU A 377 -10.31 23.57 -19.68
CA GLU A 377 -11.59 24.28 -19.76
C GLU A 377 -12.09 24.50 -21.20
N ASN A 378 -11.19 24.50 -22.18
CA ASN A 378 -11.50 24.67 -23.60
C ASN A 378 -11.78 23.33 -24.31
N GLY A 379 -11.66 22.21 -23.59
CA GLY A 379 -11.84 20.87 -24.13
C GLY A 379 -10.60 20.30 -24.83
N ASN A 380 -9.45 20.97 -24.77
CA ASN A 380 -8.20 20.48 -25.34
C ASN A 380 -7.52 19.49 -24.39
N ILE A 381 -6.80 18.51 -24.94
CA ILE A 381 -6.02 17.56 -24.12
C ILE A 381 -4.84 18.30 -23.50
N SER A 382 -4.71 18.20 -22.18
CA SER A 382 -3.58 18.75 -21.45
C SER A 382 -2.35 17.84 -21.58
N TYR A 383 -1.19 18.44 -21.84
CA TYR A 383 0.07 17.73 -21.98
C TYR A 383 1.26 18.54 -21.44
N VAL A 384 2.37 17.86 -21.19
CA VAL A 384 3.68 18.44 -20.86
C VAL A 384 4.72 17.78 -21.77
N GLU A 385 5.59 18.56 -22.40
CA GLU A 385 6.71 18.04 -23.18
C GLU A 385 7.93 17.82 -22.28
N VAL A 386 8.61 16.70 -22.47
CA VAL A 386 9.82 16.31 -21.75
C VAL A 386 10.82 15.77 -22.76
N GLU A 387 12.11 16.08 -22.57
CA GLU A 387 13.18 15.58 -23.43
C GLU A 387 13.99 14.52 -22.68
N ASP A 388 14.27 13.40 -23.34
CA ASP A 388 15.28 12.44 -22.92
C ASP A 388 16.55 12.69 -23.72
N GLU A 389 17.49 13.41 -23.10
CA GLU A 389 18.76 13.80 -23.71
C GLU A 389 19.64 12.58 -24.04
N GLU A 390 19.56 11.48 -23.28
CA GLU A 390 20.40 10.30 -23.45
C GLU A 390 20.05 9.56 -24.74
N HIS A 391 18.75 9.43 -25.03
CA HIS A 391 18.26 8.77 -26.24
C HIS A 391 17.89 9.76 -27.36
N ASN A 392 18.04 11.06 -27.13
CA ASN A 392 17.70 12.15 -28.04
C ASN A 392 16.25 12.05 -28.57
N VAL A 393 15.30 11.83 -27.66
CA VAL A 393 13.87 11.74 -27.99
C VAL A 393 13.05 12.78 -27.23
N LYS A 394 12.04 13.35 -27.91
CA LYS A 394 11.03 14.21 -27.29
C LYS A 394 9.81 13.38 -26.92
N LEU A 395 9.26 13.63 -25.74
CA LEU A 395 8.13 12.92 -25.18
C LEU A 395 7.02 13.91 -24.86
N ALA A 396 5.77 13.56 -25.16
CA ALA A 396 4.60 14.22 -24.58
C ALA A 396 4.03 13.35 -23.46
N LYS A 397 3.79 13.97 -22.32
CA LYS A 397 3.13 13.38 -21.16
C LYS A 397 1.69 13.86 -21.13
N THR A 398 0.73 12.93 -21.03
CA THR A 398 -0.71 13.23 -20.82
C THR A 398 -1.20 12.57 -19.54
N CYS A 399 -2.30 13.08 -18.96
CA CYS A 399 -2.94 12.46 -17.79
C CYS A 399 -4.20 11.71 -18.22
N VAL A 400 -4.27 10.41 -17.94
CA VAL A 400 -5.41 9.53 -18.23
C VAL A 400 -6.17 9.22 -16.94
N THR A 401 -7.50 9.23 -17.03
CA THR A 401 -8.39 8.96 -15.87
C THR A 401 -9.22 7.68 -16.01
N ASN A 402 -9.35 7.17 -17.24
CA ASN A 402 -10.01 5.89 -17.50
C ASN A 402 -9.09 4.72 -17.12
N SER A 403 -9.48 3.97 -16.09
CA SER A 403 -8.72 2.81 -15.58
C SER A 403 -8.46 1.70 -16.59
N ARG A 404 -9.21 1.63 -17.70
CA ARG A 404 -9.04 0.59 -18.72
C ARG A 404 -8.19 1.03 -19.90
N GLN A 405 -7.91 2.32 -20.01
CA GLN A 405 -7.13 2.86 -21.11
C GLN A 405 -5.73 2.24 -21.12
N ILE A 406 -5.25 1.87 -22.30
CA ILE A 406 -3.86 1.46 -22.46
C ILE A 406 -3.00 2.71 -22.41
N VAL A 407 -2.00 2.69 -21.54
CA VAL A 407 -1.03 3.76 -21.39
C VAL A 407 0.37 3.21 -21.61
N THR A 408 1.27 4.10 -21.99
CA THR A 408 2.68 3.80 -22.25
C THR A 408 3.55 4.48 -21.20
N GLU A 409 4.46 3.72 -20.60
CA GLU A 409 5.62 4.24 -19.88
C GLU A 409 6.87 4.08 -20.73
N TYR A 410 7.78 5.06 -20.66
CA TYR A 410 9.05 5.04 -21.35
C TYR A 410 10.18 4.97 -20.33
N VAL A 411 11.01 3.94 -20.40
CA VAL A 411 12.05 3.63 -19.40
C VAL A 411 13.32 3.18 -20.12
N ASP A 412 14.41 3.95 -20.01
CA ASP A 412 15.74 3.54 -20.52
C ASP A 412 15.71 3.09 -22.00
N GLY A 413 15.07 3.88 -22.87
CA GLY A 413 14.92 3.55 -24.30
C GLY A 413 13.82 2.53 -24.63
N TYR A 414 13.20 1.91 -23.63
CA TYR A 414 12.13 0.93 -23.82
C TYR A 414 10.73 1.52 -23.58
N THR A 415 9.73 0.98 -24.25
CA THR A 415 8.31 1.34 -24.04
C THR A 415 7.53 0.19 -23.42
N PHE A 416 6.70 0.49 -22.43
CA PHE A 416 5.88 -0.48 -21.72
C PHE A 416 4.41 -0.07 -21.78
N ASN A 417 3.62 -0.85 -22.51
CA ASN A 417 2.18 -0.73 -22.55
C ASN A 417 1.55 -1.57 -21.44
N PHE A 418 0.55 -1.01 -20.78
CA PHE A 418 -0.28 -1.70 -19.77
C PHE A 418 -1.59 -0.93 -19.57
N SER A 419 -2.57 -1.53 -18.88
CA SER A 419 -3.81 -0.82 -18.58
C SER A 419 -3.61 0.19 -17.45
N ALA A 420 -4.12 1.42 -17.54
CA ALA A 420 -3.88 2.50 -16.58
C ALA A 420 -4.21 2.14 -15.12
N GLY A 421 -5.19 1.25 -14.93
CA GLY A 421 -5.59 0.72 -13.63
C GLY A 421 -4.59 -0.26 -13.01
N GLU A 422 -3.79 -0.94 -13.83
CA GLU A 422 -2.82 -1.95 -13.41
C GLU A 422 -1.60 -1.35 -12.70
N PHE A 423 -0.77 -2.24 -12.18
CA PHE A 423 0.48 -1.88 -11.52
C PHE A 423 1.58 -1.64 -12.55
N PHE A 424 2.28 -0.52 -12.38
CA PHE A 424 3.62 -0.26 -12.93
C PHE A 424 4.29 0.65 -11.91
N GLN A 425 5.62 0.65 -11.88
CA GLN A 425 6.37 1.44 -10.91
C GLN A 425 6.01 2.93 -11.01
N ASN A 426 5.78 3.56 -9.86
CA ASN A 426 5.25 4.93 -9.82
C ASN A 426 6.34 6.00 -9.94
N ASN A 427 7.62 5.63 -9.81
CA ASN A 427 8.76 6.53 -9.95
C ASN A 427 9.59 6.04 -11.13
N ASN A 428 9.38 6.63 -12.30
CA ASN A 428 10.08 6.23 -13.51
C ASN A 428 11.57 6.63 -13.45
N ALA A 429 11.88 7.78 -12.83
CA ALA A 429 13.24 8.33 -12.79
C ALA A 429 14.28 7.39 -12.16
N ILE A 430 13.91 6.56 -11.17
CA ILE A 430 14.84 5.60 -10.54
C ILE A 430 14.96 4.27 -11.29
N LEU A 431 14.07 3.97 -12.25
CA LEU A 431 14.04 2.67 -12.92
C LEU A 431 15.33 2.35 -13.68
N PRO A 432 15.94 3.26 -14.46
CA PRO A 432 17.21 2.98 -15.13
C PRO A 432 18.32 2.58 -14.13
N VAL A 433 18.32 3.18 -12.93
CA VAL A 433 19.30 2.90 -11.88
C VAL A 433 19.12 1.50 -11.31
N ILE A 434 17.89 1.09 -10.98
CA ILE A 434 17.64 -0.24 -10.40
C ILE A 434 17.75 -1.35 -11.45
N THR A 435 17.26 -1.15 -12.69
CA THR A 435 17.34 -2.16 -13.74
C THR A 435 18.80 -2.42 -14.12
N LYS A 436 19.62 -1.36 -14.21
CA LYS A 436 21.07 -1.50 -14.36
C LYS A 436 21.67 -2.28 -13.20
N TYR A 437 21.35 -1.93 -11.94
CA TYR A 437 21.89 -2.64 -10.79
C TYR A 437 21.52 -4.13 -10.78
N VAL A 438 20.27 -4.46 -11.11
CA VAL A 438 19.81 -5.85 -11.23
C VAL A 438 20.61 -6.58 -12.31
N ARG A 439 20.70 -6.01 -13.52
CA ARG A 439 21.45 -6.57 -14.65
C ARG A 439 22.94 -6.78 -14.33
N ASP A 440 23.59 -5.81 -13.69
CA ASP A 440 24.99 -5.90 -13.28
C ASP A 440 25.24 -7.03 -12.26
N ASN A 441 24.20 -7.44 -11.54
CA ASN A 441 24.25 -8.49 -10.52
C ASN A 441 23.68 -9.84 -10.99
N LEU A 442 23.30 -9.99 -12.25
CA LEU A 442 23.02 -11.31 -12.82
C LEU A 442 24.31 -12.10 -13.01
N GLN A 443 24.20 -13.38 -13.34
CA GLN A 443 25.31 -14.18 -13.86
C GLN A 443 25.76 -13.59 -15.21
N ASN A 444 26.69 -12.64 -15.16
CA ASN A 444 27.23 -11.97 -16.33
C ASN A 444 28.39 -12.80 -16.92
N SER A 445 28.53 -12.75 -18.26
CA SER A 445 29.68 -13.29 -18.97
C SER A 445 30.95 -12.53 -18.55
N THR A 446 31.68 -13.07 -17.58
CA THR A 446 33.10 -12.74 -17.42
C THR A 446 33.90 -13.64 -18.35
N LYS A 447 34.91 -13.04 -19.00
CA LYS A 447 35.74 -13.50 -20.12
C LYS A 447 36.34 -14.92 -20.08
N ASP A 448 36.09 -15.71 -19.04
CA ASP A 448 36.66 -17.05 -18.86
C ASP A 448 35.72 -18.20 -19.28
N GLY A 449 34.59 -17.90 -19.95
CA GLY A 449 33.59 -18.91 -20.35
C GLY A 449 32.66 -18.50 -21.49
N GLU A 450 33.19 -17.88 -22.55
CA GLU A 450 32.46 -17.28 -23.69
C GLU A 450 31.51 -18.21 -24.47
N ASN A 451 31.40 -19.51 -24.15
CA ASN A 451 30.61 -20.49 -24.92
C ASN A 451 29.42 -21.12 -24.18
N GLU A 452 29.06 -20.68 -22.97
CA GLU A 452 27.93 -21.26 -22.22
C GLU A 452 26.73 -20.33 -22.11
N SER A 453 25.57 -20.79 -22.61
CA SER A 453 24.32 -20.02 -22.53
C SER A 453 23.93 -19.70 -21.08
N ARG A 454 23.55 -18.45 -20.83
CA ARG A 454 23.08 -17.91 -19.57
C ARG A 454 21.59 -17.64 -19.64
N PHE A 455 20.92 -17.92 -18.53
CA PHE A 455 19.46 -17.87 -18.46
C PHE A 455 18.99 -16.93 -17.37
N LEU A 456 17.86 -16.29 -17.61
CA LEU A 456 17.15 -15.47 -16.63
C LEU A 456 15.74 -16.00 -16.45
N VAL A 457 15.34 -16.21 -15.20
CA VAL A 457 13.94 -16.39 -14.83
C VAL A 457 13.49 -15.17 -14.06
N ASP A 458 12.43 -14.52 -14.52
CA ASP A 458 11.81 -13.37 -13.86
C ASP A 458 10.48 -13.81 -13.25
N ALA A 459 10.47 -14.10 -11.95
CA ALA A 459 9.27 -14.49 -11.25
C ALA A 459 8.52 -13.24 -10.77
N TYR A 460 7.20 -13.23 -10.99
CA TYR A 460 6.34 -12.05 -10.79
C TYR A 460 6.64 -10.93 -11.81
N CYS A 461 6.89 -11.32 -13.06
CA CYS A 461 7.42 -10.40 -14.07
C CYS A 461 6.47 -9.25 -14.48
N GLY A 462 5.18 -9.31 -14.10
CA GLY A 462 4.19 -8.30 -14.45
C GLY A 462 4.12 -8.07 -15.96
N SER A 463 4.23 -6.80 -16.40
CA SER A 463 4.28 -6.41 -17.82
C SER A 463 5.68 -6.52 -18.47
N GLY A 464 6.62 -7.19 -17.80
CA GLY A 464 7.93 -7.56 -18.35
C GLY A 464 9.05 -6.56 -18.11
N LEU A 465 8.95 -5.66 -17.12
CA LEU A 465 9.96 -4.61 -16.87
C LEU A 465 11.39 -5.18 -16.73
N PHE A 466 11.62 -6.04 -15.73
CA PHE A 466 12.96 -6.60 -15.50
C PHE A 466 13.37 -7.58 -16.60
N SER A 467 12.44 -8.41 -17.07
CA SER A 467 12.65 -9.30 -18.22
C SER A 467 13.20 -8.57 -19.45
N ILE A 468 12.55 -7.48 -19.87
CA ILE A 468 12.93 -6.71 -21.07
C ILE A 468 14.20 -5.90 -20.82
N CYS A 469 14.30 -5.17 -19.70
CA CYS A 469 15.49 -4.36 -19.40
C CYS A 469 16.76 -5.19 -19.14
N SER A 470 16.61 -6.46 -18.74
CA SER A 470 17.71 -7.40 -18.48
C SER A 470 17.89 -8.43 -19.60
N SER A 471 17.15 -8.32 -20.71
CA SER A 471 17.27 -9.21 -21.87
C SER A 471 18.64 -9.11 -22.54
N LYS A 472 19.28 -7.94 -22.47
CA LYS A 472 20.66 -7.71 -22.89
C LYS A 472 21.61 -8.36 -21.88
N GLY A 473 22.34 -9.39 -22.32
CA GLY A 473 23.35 -10.08 -21.50
C GLY A 473 23.02 -11.53 -21.14
N VAL A 474 21.87 -12.04 -21.58
CA VAL A 474 21.46 -13.45 -21.40
C VAL A 474 20.91 -14.02 -22.71
N ASP A 475 21.01 -15.33 -22.88
CA ASP A 475 20.58 -16.02 -24.10
C ASP A 475 19.07 -16.25 -24.15
N LYS A 476 18.44 -16.40 -23.00
CA LYS A 476 17.00 -16.65 -22.87
C LYS A 476 16.46 -16.15 -21.54
N VAL A 477 15.35 -15.43 -21.62
CA VAL A 477 14.57 -14.96 -20.46
C VAL A 477 13.23 -15.69 -20.42
N ILE A 478 12.87 -16.21 -19.25
CA ILE A 478 11.54 -16.76 -18.97
C ILE A 478 10.89 -15.91 -17.88
N GLY A 479 9.88 -15.12 -18.26
CA GLY A 479 9.03 -14.40 -17.32
C GLY A 479 7.85 -15.25 -16.89
N VAL A 480 7.59 -15.32 -15.58
CA VAL A 480 6.42 -16.03 -15.03
C VAL A 480 5.55 -15.09 -14.23
N GLU A 481 4.26 -15.09 -14.58
CA GLU A 481 3.25 -14.21 -13.97
C GLU A 481 1.91 -14.96 -13.86
N ILE A 482 1.15 -14.69 -12.80
CA ILE A 482 -0.15 -15.33 -12.55
C ILE A 482 -1.28 -14.65 -13.34
N SER A 483 -1.11 -13.37 -13.65
CA SER A 483 -2.03 -12.55 -14.44
C SER A 483 -1.83 -12.76 -15.94
N ALA A 484 -2.80 -13.40 -16.59
CA ALA A 484 -2.79 -13.59 -18.05
C ALA A 484 -2.79 -12.25 -18.82
N ASP A 485 -3.46 -11.22 -18.29
CA ASP A 485 -3.47 -9.88 -18.88
C ASP A 485 -2.07 -9.26 -18.86
N SER A 486 -1.35 -9.42 -17.74
CA SER A 486 0.02 -8.92 -17.59
C SER A 486 1.00 -9.67 -18.50
N VAL A 487 0.85 -10.99 -18.66
CA VAL A 487 1.62 -11.78 -19.65
C VAL A 487 1.35 -11.30 -21.08
N SER A 488 0.09 -11.05 -21.43
CA SER A 488 -0.28 -10.50 -22.75
C SER A 488 0.38 -9.15 -23.02
N PHE A 489 0.47 -8.27 -22.00
CA PHE A 489 1.22 -7.02 -22.12
C PHE A 489 2.73 -7.25 -22.19
N ALA A 490 3.29 -8.18 -21.42
CA ALA A 490 4.71 -8.51 -21.47
C ALA A 490 5.16 -8.99 -22.86
N GLU A 491 4.38 -9.87 -23.50
CA GLU A 491 4.63 -10.32 -24.88
C GLU A 491 4.56 -9.16 -25.89
N LYS A 492 3.54 -8.31 -25.78
CA LYS A 492 3.41 -7.11 -26.63
C LYS A 492 4.56 -6.14 -26.43
N ASN A 493 5.01 -5.95 -25.20
CA ASN A 493 6.11 -5.06 -24.85
C ASN A 493 7.44 -5.61 -25.37
N ALA A 494 7.70 -6.91 -25.22
CA ALA A 494 8.90 -7.53 -25.79
C ALA A 494 8.93 -7.35 -27.31
N LYS A 495 7.81 -7.61 -27.99
CA LYS A 495 7.68 -7.38 -29.44
C LYS A 495 7.88 -5.91 -29.82
N ALA A 496 7.25 -4.97 -29.10
CA ALA A 496 7.33 -3.54 -29.37
C ALA A 496 8.76 -2.99 -29.21
N ASN A 497 9.56 -3.61 -28.34
CA ASN A 497 10.96 -3.26 -28.10
C ASN A 497 11.96 -4.10 -28.91
N GLY A 498 11.49 -4.96 -29.83
CA GLY A 498 12.38 -5.81 -30.63
C GLY A 498 13.16 -6.86 -29.82
N VAL A 499 12.64 -7.27 -28.67
CA VAL A 499 13.27 -8.26 -27.78
C VAL A 499 12.74 -9.66 -28.10
N GLU A 500 13.57 -10.48 -28.74
CA GLU A 500 13.19 -11.80 -29.26
C GLU A 500 13.51 -12.97 -28.31
N ASN A 501 14.44 -12.77 -27.37
CA ASN A 501 14.91 -13.81 -26.44
C ASN A 501 14.06 -13.91 -25.15
N CYS A 502 12.92 -13.22 -25.08
CA CYS A 502 11.99 -13.29 -23.96
C CYS A 502 10.79 -14.20 -24.26
N ARG A 503 10.50 -15.12 -23.34
CA ARG A 503 9.27 -15.92 -23.34
C ARG A 503 8.53 -15.69 -22.03
N PHE A 504 7.21 -15.53 -22.11
CA PHE A 504 6.36 -15.33 -20.93
C PHE A 504 5.41 -16.51 -20.74
N ILE A 505 5.17 -16.89 -19.49
CA ILE A 505 4.34 -18.03 -19.12
C ILE A 505 3.33 -17.59 -18.06
N VAL A 506 2.06 -17.91 -18.30
CA VAL A 506 1.03 -17.81 -17.28
C VAL A 506 1.20 -18.98 -16.30
N GLY A 507 1.79 -18.72 -15.15
CA GLY A 507 2.14 -19.75 -14.16
C GLY A 507 1.36 -19.57 -12.85
N LYS A 508 0.90 -20.69 -12.27
CA LYS A 508 0.46 -20.67 -10.87
C LYS A 508 1.66 -20.94 -9.96
N ALA A 509 1.64 -20.35 -8.76
CA ALA A 509 2.76 -20.40 -7.82
C ALA A 509 3.19 -21.83 -7.45
N GLU A 510 2.30 -22.83 -7.54
CA GLU A 510 2.55 -24.21 -7.11
C GLU A 510 3.44 -25.04 -8.03
N LYS A 511 3.64 -24.62 -9.29
CA LYS A 511 4.38 -25.37 -10.32
C LYS A 511 5.25 -24.46 -11.19
N LEU A 512 5.83 -23.42 -10.58
CA LEU A 512 6.46 -22.33 -11.30
C LEU A 512 7.67 -22.81 -12.12
N PHE A 513 8.48 -23.69 -11.53
CA PHE A 513 9.72 -24.18 -12.15
C PHE A 513 9.57 -25.50 -12.93
N GLU A 514 8.42 -26.20 -12.84
CA GLU A 514 8.21 -27.45 -13.60
C GLU A 514 8.23 -27.24 -15.12
N SER A 515 7.85 -26.05 -15.58
CA SER A 515 7.76 -25.70 -17.00
C SER A 515 8.98 -24.94 -17.54
N ILE A 516 9.99 -24.74 -16.71
CA ILE A 516 11.16 -23.94 -17.01
C ILE A 516 12.28 -24.84 -17.54
N ASP A 517 12.55 -24.73 -18.84
CA ASP A 517 13.61 -25.44 -19.53
C ASP A 517 14.87 -24.56 -19.63
N THR A 518 15.55 -24.42 -18.49
CA THR A 518 16.84 -23.72 -18.35
C THR A 518 17.74 -24.47 -17.35
N ALA A 519 19.04 -24.51 -17.62
CA ALA A 519 20.01 -25.14 -16.72
C ALA A 519 20.19 -24.28 -15.46
N SER A 520 19.88 -24.82 -14.27
CA SER A 520 19.81 -24.03 -13.04
C SER A 520 21.15 -23.45 -12.60
N ASP A 521 22.24 -24.17 -12.83
CA ASP A 521 23.62 -23.74 -12.61
C ASP A 521 24.10 -22.59 -13.51
N ARG A 522 23.33 -22.27 -14.55
CA ARG A 522 23.55 -21.13 -15.44
C ARG A 522 22.41 -20.10 -15.39
N THR A 523 21.47 -20.28 -14.47
CA THR A 523 20.28 -19.43 -14.33
C THR A 523 20.43 -18.43 -13.18
N SER A 524 20.08 -17.18 -13.45
CA SER A 524 19.76 -16.19 -12.42
C SER A 524 18.24 -16.08 -12.28
N VAL A 525 17.73 -15.92 -11.06
CA VAL A 525 16.30 -15.72 -10.79
C VAL A 525 16.07 -14.34 -10.20
N ILE A 526 15.23 -13.52 -10.82
CA ILE A 526 14.71 -12.28 -10.24
C ILE A 526 13.39 -12.57 -9.53
N LEU A 527 13.21 -12.00 -8.34
CA LEU A 527 11.97 -12.03 -7.57
C LEU A 527 11.50 -10.59 -7.33
N ASP A 528 10.29 -10.23 -7.78
CA ASP A 528 9.59 -9.00 -7.40
C ASP A 528 8.17 -9.28 -6.87
N PRO A 529 8.03 -10.00 -5.73
CA PRO A 529 6.74 -10.41 -5.20
C PRO A 529 5.92 -9.22 -4.66
N PRO A 530 4.60 -9.40 -4.46
CA PRO A 530 3.77 -8.40 -3.81
C PRO A 530 4.21 -8.13 -2.35
N ARG A 531 3.66 -7.07 -1.73
CA ARG A 531 3.97 -6.63 -0.34
C ARG A 531 3.94 -7.72 0.75
N LYS A 532 3.29 -8.85 0.51
CA LYS A 532 3.23 -9.98 1.44
C LYS A 532 4.50 -10.84 1.42
N GLY A 533 5.39 -10.65 0.44
CA GLY A 533 6.52 -11.51 0.17
C GLY A 533 6.15 -12.75 -0.65
N CYS A 534 7.10 -13.67 -0.77
CA CYS A 534 6.91 -14.99 -1.35
C CYS A 534 6.16 -15.91 -0.38
N ASP A 535 5.41 -16.86 -0.91
CA ASP A 535 4.87 -17.95 -0.10
C ASP A 535 5.90 -19.07 0.08
N GLU A 536 5.73 -19.88 1.13
CA GLU A 536 6.65 -20.96 1.48
C GLU A 536 6.79 -22.01 0.37
N LEU A 537 5.72 -22.26 -0.38
CA LEU A 537 5.71 -23.24 -1.47
C LEU A 537 6.58 -22.76 -2.64
N PHE A 538 6.52 -21.48 -2.97
CA PHE A 538 7.38 -20.84 -3.95
C PHE A 538 8.85 -20.92 -3.51
N LEU A 539 9.17 -20.56 -2.26
CA LEU A 539 10.54 -20.59 -1.75
C LEU A 539 11.14 -22.00 -1.78
N LYS A 540 10.35 -23.03 -1.44
CA LYS A 540 10.76 -24.44 -1.55
C LYS A 540 11.03 -24.85 -3.00
N GLN A 541 10.19 -24.45 -3.95
CA GLN A 541 10.44 -24.74 -5.37
C GLN A 541 11.67 -24.00 -5.89
N LEU A 542 11.89 -22.75 -5.49
CA LEU A 542 13.09 -22.00 -5.85
C LEU A 542 14.36 -22.70 -5.35
N ALA A 543 14.32 -23.18 -4.10
CA ALA A 543 15.45 -23.88 -3.49
C ALA A 543 15.70 -25.26 -4.15
N ALA A 544 14.64 -25.97 -4.52
CA ALA A 544 14.73 -27.22 -5.30
C ALA A 544 15.25 -26.98 -6.73
N TYR A 545 14.81 -25.90 -7.40
CA TYR A 545 15.34 -25.48 -8.70
C TYR A 545 16.83 -25.14 -8.61
N ASN A 546 17.27 -24.62 -7.46
CA ASN A 546 18.67 -24.40 -7.10
C ASN A 546 19.43 -23.52 -8.13
N PRO A 547 18.95 -22.31 -8.46
CA PRO A 547 19.60 -21.43 -9.43
C PRO A 547 20.98 -20.94 -8.97
N ALA A 548 21.87 -20.60 -9.89
CA ALA A 548 23.20 -20.08 -9.54
C ALA A 548 23.18 -18.73 -8.79
N LYS A 549 22.16 -17.90 -9.06
CA LYS A 549 22.02 -16.58 -8.42
C LYS A 549 20.54 -16.20 -8.25
N ILE A 550 20.23 -15.50 -7.17
CA ILE A 550 18.89 -14.99 -6.86
C ILE A 550 19.00 -13.49 -6.58
N VAL A 551 18.20 -12.68 -7.26
CA VAL A 551 18.07 -11.23 -7.05
C VAL A 551 16.66 -10.95 -6.57
N TYR A 552 16.51 -10.74 -5.26
CA TYR A 552 15.23 -10.49 -4.62
C TYR A 552 15.01 -8.99 -4.42
N ILE A 553 14.08 -8.42 -5.18
CA ILE A 553 13.59 -7.03 -5.10
C ILE A 553 12.32 -7.00 -4.25
N SER A 554 12.19 -6.06 -3.31
CA SER A 554 11.00 -6.00 -2.45
C SER A 554 10.65 -4.60 -1.98
N CYS A 555 9.36 -4.28 -2.12
CA CYS A 555 8.73 -3.07 -1.57
C CYS A 555 8.38 -3.18 -0.08
N ASN A 556 8.51 -4.37 0.49
CA ASN A 556 8.38 -4.62 1.92
C ASN A 556 9.62 -5.37 2.43
N VAL A 557 10.54 -4.60 3.01
CA VAL A 557 11.81 -5.10 3.53
C VAL A 557 11.64 -6.11 4.67
N HIS A 558 10.52 -6.03 5.41
CA HIS A 558 10.23 -6.95 6.51
C HIS A 558 9.83 -8.34 6.01
N SER A 559 9.01 -8.43 4.95
CA SER A 559 8.70 -9.72 4.34
C SER A 559 9.91 -10.29 3.61
N GLN A 560 10.73 -9.45 2.95
CA GLN A 560 11.98 -9.92 2.35
C GLN A 560 12.91 -10.56 3.40
N ALA A 561 13.13 -9.90 4.55
CA ALA A 561 13.96 -10.45 5.62
C ALA A 561 13.43 -11.79 6.16
N ARG A 562 12.11 -11.90 6.37
CA ARG A 562 11.44 -13.16 6.76
C ARG A 562 11.67 -14.25 5.71
N ASP A 563 11.50 -13.93 4.44
CA ASP A 563 11.56 -14.88 3.35
C ASP A 563 13.01 -15.36 3.10
N VAL A 564 13.99 -14.46 3.21
CA VAL A 564 15.42 -14.80 3.13
C VAL A 564 15.84 -15.69 4.30
N GLU A 565 15.41 -15.37 5.53
CA GLU A 565 15.63 -16.23 6.71
C GLU A 565 15.02 -17.62 6.50
N TYR A 566 13.77 -17.71 6.04
CA TYR A 566 13.12 -18.99 5.75
C TYR A 566 13.84 -19.75 4.64
N PHE A 567 14.17 -19.08 3.52
CA PHE A 567 14.86 -19.69 2.39
C PHE A 567 16.18 -20.33 2.85
N LEU A 568 17.05 -19.56 3.51
CA LEU A 568 18.38 -20.05 3.90
C LEU A 568 18.35 -21.11 5.00
N LYS A 569 17.31 -21.14 5.86
CA LYS A 569 17.29 -21.97 7.07
C LYS A 569 16.31 -23.14 7.03
N GLU A 570 15.23 -23.05 6.27
CA GLU A 570 14.12 -24.01 6.31
C GLU A 570 13.89 -24.73 4.98
N THR A 571 14.55 -24.32 3.90
CA THR A 571 14.38 -24.96 2.58
C THR A 571 15.54 -25.88 2.22
N GLU A 572 15.25 -26.87 1.38
CA GLU A 572 16.26 -27.78 0.82
C GLU A 572 17.21 -27.00 -0.12
N ASN A 573 18.52 -27.19 0.03
CA ASN A 573 19.59 -26.42 -0.66
C ASN A 573 19.66 -24.92 -0.31
N GLY A 574 18.79 -24.39 0.54
CA GLY A 574 18.86 -22.99 0.97
C GLY A 574 20.20 -22.64 1.65
N SER A 575 20.76 -23.58 2.42
CA SER A 575 22.08 -23.42 3.07
C SER A 575 23.26 -23.40 2.09
N ALA A 576 23.05 -23.76 0.82
CA ALA A 576 24.06 -23.64 -0.24
C ALA A 576 24.15 -22.20 -0.80
N TYR A 577 23.40 -21.24 -0.26
CA TYR A 577 23.45 -19.85 -0.66
C TYR A 577 24.08 -18.97 0.41
N GLN A 578 24.81 -17.95 -0.04
CA GLN A 578 25.25 -16.83 0.79
C GLN A 578 24.62 -15.53 0.30
N ILE A 579 24.39 -14.60 1.22
CA ILE A 579 23.92 -13.25 0.89
C ILE A 579 25.15 -12.42 0.48
N GLU A 580 25.22 -12.06 -0.80
CA GLU A 580 26.31 -11.28 -1.37
C GLU A 580 26.16 -9.80 -1.04
N SER A 581 24.94 -9.25 -1.14
CA SER A 581 24.67 -7.86 -0.76
C SER A 581 23.20 -7.61 -0.46
N ILE A 582 22.96 -6.58 0.36
CA ILE A 582 21.64 -6.03 0.64
C ILE A 582 21.73 -4.51 0.48
N ARG A 583 20.89 -3.93 -0.38
CA ARG A 583 20.91 -2.48 -0.67
C ARG A 583 19.49 -1.93 -0.77
N GLY A 584 19.32 -0.68 -0.33
CA GLY A 584 18.06 0.06 -0.47
C GLY A 584 18.04 0.93 -1.73
N PHE A 585 16.86 1.16 -2.29
CA PHE A 585 16.59 2.08 -3.39
C PHE A 585 15.41 2.96 -3.01
N ASP A 586 15.59 4.27 -3.16
CA ASP A 586 14.56 5.22 -2.78
C ASP A 586 13.54 5.46 -3.89
N PHE A 587 12.58 4.55 -4.06
CA PHE A 587 11.48 4.75 -5.01
C PHE A 587 10.49 5.83 -4.60
N PHE A 588 10.45 6.18 -3.32
CA PHE A 588 9.46 7.08 -2.76
C PHE A 588 10.09 8.15 -1.86
N PRO A 589 10.90 9.07 -2.43
CA PRO A 589 11.43 10.21 -1.69
C PRO A 589 10.34 10.97 -0.93
N GLN A 590 10.71 11.60 0.19
CA GLN A 590 9.80 12.30 1.11
C GLN A 590 8.83 11.40 1.88
N THR A 591 8.87 10.08 1.63
CA THR A 591 8.09 9.08 2.35
C THR A 591 8.99 8.10 3.10
N HIS A 592 8.43 7.36 4.05
CA HIS A 592 9.14 6.31 4.79
C HIS A 592 9.38 5.03 4.00
N HIS A 593 8.75 4.85 2.83
CA HIS A 593 8.89 3.63 2.04
C HIS A 593 10.30 3.50 1.45
N VAL A 594 10.79 2.27 1.37
CA VAL A 594 12.08 1.92 0.77
C VAL A 594 11.93 0.58 0.05
N GLU A 595 12.44 0.50 -1.18
CA GLU A 595 12.63 -0.75 -1.90
C GLU A 595 13.98 -1.34 -1.50
N SER A 596 14.10 -2.66 -1.38
CA SER A 596 15.40 -3.31 -1.14
C SER A 596 15.68 -4.41 -2.13
N VAL A 597 16.92 -4.49 -2.57
CA VAL A 597 17.46 -5.58 -3.38
C VAL A 597 18.42 -6.41 -2.52
N CYS A 598 18.12 -7.70 -2.37
CA CYS A 598 18.96 -8.71 -1.73
C CYS A 598 19.48 -9.67 -2.79
N ILE A 599 20.79 -9.82 -2.87
CA ILE A 599 21.45 -10.70 -3.84
C ILE A 599 22.01 -11.91 -3.10
N MET A 600 21.59 -13.10 -3.52
CA MET A 600 22.07 -14.37 -2.99
C MET A 600 22.78 -15.14 -4.09
N LYS A 601 23.93 -15.73 -3.76
CA LYS A 601 24.75 -16.52 -4.67
C LYS A 601 24.94 -17.92 -4.11
N ARG A 602 24.79 -18.93 -4.96
CA ARG A 602 25.11 -20.31 -4.59
C ARG A 602 26.61 -20.49 -4.44
N VAL A 603 27.06 -21.08 -3.33
CA VAL A 603 28.47 -21.31 -2.99
C VAL A 603 28.97 -22.69 -3.38
#